data_AF-A0AB40C932-F1
#
_entry.id   AF-A0AB40C932-F1
#
_cell.length_a   1.000
_cell.length_b   1.000
_cell.length_c   1.000
_cell.angle_alpha   90.00
_cell.angle_beta   90.00
_cell.angle_gamma   90.00
#
_symmetry.space_group_name_H-M   'P 1'
#
loop_
_entity.id
_entity.type
_entity.pdbx_description
1 polymer ?
#
loop_
_entity_poly.entity_id
_entity_poly.type
_entity_poly.pdbx_seq_one_letter_code
_entity_poly.pdbx_strand_id
1 'polypeptide(L)'
;MDKHLAAGRGGGSRGRGRKPGFYRGGSSYTVPSSSAPSWRPRRSDHTEPVTGSQAISDPSPSIPEQDIKSEHEFLIGTCPDMCPEKERAQRERLRDLSVFERLNGNPGRTSPSLAVKKFCRTMSTLHLQTSDIRPPSVLQNTLKYLLGLLESTSHPFDVVHDFIFDRTRSIRQDLTMQQIINEQAIDMYEEIVKFHITSHCKLARYSGKSDESSLYYLNMEQLMKCLLSIFDMYDMARRSKGVIKNEAEFRSYYVLLHLGCKIPTMGNSLSSWFCRIPFSILQSEEMCLARTLLRYYRMGDYKQFISTTATRASHLQLCLLEPFLNEVLLQIIS
;
A
#
# COMPACT_ATOMS: atom_id res chain seq x y z
N MET A 1 -13.16 81.84 -10.92
CA MET A 1 -14.41 82.16 -11.64
C MET A 1 -15.01 80.83 -12.07
N ASP A 2 -16.08 80.25 -11.56
CA ASP A 2 -17.04 80.49 -10.48
C ASP A 2 -17.63 79.10 -10.14
N LYS A 3 -17.60 78.63 -8.89
CA LYS A 3 -18.71 78.55 -7.91
C LYS A 3 -20.10 78.21 -8.48
N HIS A 4 -20.61 77.01 -8.14
CA HIS A 4 -21.81 76.73 -7.30
C HIS A 4 -22.09 75.20 -7.32
N LEU A 5 -21.90 74.41 -6.26
CA LEU A 5 -22.70 74.19 -5.04
C LEU A 5 -24.16 73.75 -5.28
N ALA A 6 -24.43 72.45 -5.09
CA ALA A 6 -25.64 71.93 -4.45
C ALA A 6 -25.41 70.51 -3.90
N ALA A 7 -25.68 70.35 -2.61
CA ALA A 7 -25.62 69.10 -1.85
C ALA A 7 -26.99 68.40 -1.82
N GLY A 8 -27.01 67.07 -1.74
CA GLY A 8 -28.22 66.28 -1.54
C GLY A 8 -27.88 64.86 -1.06
N ARG A 9 -28.40 64.50 0.11
CA ARG A 9 -28.06 63.36 0.97
C ARG A 9 -28.63 62.02 0.48
N GLY A 10 -27.95 60.93 0.88
CA GLY A 10 -28.60 59.76 1.49
C GLY A 10 -28.65 58.48 0.66
N GLY A 11 -28.04 57.40 1.17
CA GLY A 11 -28.26 56.05 0.66
C GLY A 11 -27.06 55.10 0.78
N GLY A 12 -26.56 54.88 2.01
CA GLY A 12 -25.57 53.84 2.27
C GLY A 12 -26.19 52.44 2.22
N SER A 13 -26.07 51.76 1.08
CA SER A 13 -26.35 50.33 0.95
C SER A 13 -25.05 49.54 0.95
N ARG A 14 -24.83 48.82 2.05
CA ARG A 14 -23.75 47.83 2.23
C ARG A 14 -23.89 46.70 1.22
N GLY A 15 -23.18 46.77 0.10
CA GLY A 15 -22.95 45.65 -0.81
C GLY A 15 -21.89 44.71 -0.23
N ARG A 16 -22.32 43.61 0.41
CA ARG A 16 -21.43 42.49 0.75
C ARG A 16 -20.92 41.83 -0.53
N GLY A 17 -19.68 42.11 -0.92
CA GLY A 17 -18.96 41.36 -1.94
C GLY A 17 -18.74 39.92 -1.49
N ARG A 18 -19.38 38.98 -2.20
CA ARG A 18 -19.21 37.53 -2.03
C ARG A 18 -17.79 37.14 -2.45
N LYS A 19 -17.01 36.61 -1.51
CA LYS A 19 -15.77 35.87 -1.79
C LYS A 19 -16.10 34.51 -2.43
N PRO A 20 -15.26 33.95 -3.32
CA PRO A 20 -15.48 32.63 -3.89
C PRO A 20 -15.36 31.55 -2.80
N GLY A 21 -16.36 30.67 -2.74
CA GLY A 21 -16.46 29.61 -1.76
C GLY A 21 -15.43 28.50 -1.97
N PHE A 22 -14.63 28.25 -0.93
CA PHE A 22 -13.88 27.03 -0.74
C PHE A 22 -14.87 25.89 -0.43
N TYR A 23 -14.97 24.90 -1.32
CA TYR A 23 -15.67 23.65 -1.01
C TYR A 23 -14.80 22.80 -0.08
N ARG A 24 -15.04 22.93 1.22
CA ARG A 24 -14.45 22.13 2.30
C ARG A 24 -15.41 20.95 2.58
N GLY A 25 -15.22 19.84 1.87
CA GLY A 25 -15.90 18.57 2.18
C GLY A 25 -15.13 17.82 3.25
N GLY A 26 -15.37 18.14 4.53
CA GLY A 26 -14.84 17.39 5.66
C GLY A 26 -15.72 16.17 5.94
N SER A 27 -15.21 14.97 5.70
CA SER A 27 -15.80 13.75 6.23
C SER A 27 -14.95 13.29 7.42
N SER A 28 -15.55 13.29 8.60
CA SER A 28 -14.98 12.74 9.83
C SER A 28 -14.70 11.25 9.66
N TYR A 29 -13.46 10.81 9.87
CA TYR A 29 -13.09 9.40 9.86
C TYR A 29 -12.96 8.89 11.30
N THR A 30 -13.97 8.14 11.73
CA THR A 30 -13.85 7.15 12.81
C THR A 30 -13.31 5.85 12.20
N VAL A 31 -12.32 5.24 12.85
CA VAL A 31 -11.65 4.02 12.39
C VAL A 31 -12.32 2.80 13.02
N PRO A 32 -12.89 1.85 12.24
CA PRO A 32 -13.17 0.52 12.73
C PRO A 32 -11.99 -0.41 12.43
N SER A 33 -11.56 -1.14 13.46
CA SER A 33 -10.65 -2.28 13.40
C SER A 33 -11.12 -3.31 12.36
N SER A 34 -10.32 -3.56 11.32
CA SER A 34 -10.54 -4.63 10.35
C SER A 34 -9.57 -5.79 10.63
N SER A 35 -10.09 -6.86 11.21
CA SER A 35 -9.44 -8.16 11.36
C SER A 35 -9.30 -8.85 10.00
N ALA A 36 -8.06 -9.17 9.62
CA ALA A 36 -7.79 -10.09 8.51
C ALA A 36 -8.07 -11.56 8.94
N PRO A 37 -8.45 -12.47 8.02
CA PRO A 37 -8.73 -13.86 8.38
C PRO A 37 -7.42 -14.60 8.62
N SER A 38 -7.20 -15.06 9.86
CA SER A 38 -6.09 -15.95 10.19
C SER A 38 -6.43 -17.38 9.79
N TRP A 39 -5.69 -17.94 8.83
CA TRP A 39 -5.68 -19.38 8.57
C TRP A 39 -5.03 -20.13 9.74
N ARG A 40 -5.78 -21.04 10.39
CA ARG A 40 -5.25 -21.96 11.41
C ARG A 40 -5.35 -23.41 10.91
N PRO A 41 -4.28 -24.22 10.96
CA PRO A 41 -4.38 -25.66 10.71
C PRO A 41 -4.98 -26.36 11.94
N ARG A 42 -5.92 -27.28 11.71
CA ARG A 42 -6.60 -28.07 12.76
C ARG A 42 -5.65 -29.17 13.26
N ARG A 43 -5.36 -29.19 14.57
CA ARG A 43 -4.67 -30.29 15.26
C ARG A 43 -5.71 -31.33 15.70
N SER A 44 -5.45 -32.59 15.39
CA SER A 44 -6.20 -33.77 15.85
C SER A 44 -5.61 -34.28 17.16
N ASP A 45 -6.45 -34.55 18.16
CA ASP A 45 -6.18 -35.49 19.27
C ASP A 45 -7.52 -35.93 19.94
N HIS A 46 -7.87 -37.21 19.76
CA HIS A 46 -8.16 -38.26 20.77
C HIS A 46 -8.21 -37.81 22.28
N THR A 47 -9.06 -38.25 23.24
CA THR A 47 -10.03 -39.35 23.43
C THR A 47 -10.72 -39.21 24.85
N GLU A 48 -12.06 -39.39 24.95
CA GLU A 48 -12.91 -39.97 26.07
C GLU A 48 -13.09 -39.26 27.47
N PRO A 49 -14.09 -39.63 28.33
CA PRO A 49 -15.57 -39.68 28.17
C PRO A 49 -16.38 -39.24 29.45
N VAL A 50 -17.71 -39.57 29.50
CA VAL A 50 -18.66 -39.65 30.67
C VAL A 50 -19.44 -38.34 30.99
N THR A 51 -20.78 -38.19 31.18
CA THR A 51 -22.01 -39.04 31.31
C THR A 51 -23.29 -38.19 31.13
N GLY A 52 -24.35 -38.77 30.55
CA GLY A 52 -25.73 -38.77 31.07
C GLY A 52 -26.68 -37.57 30.88
N SER A 53 -27.67 -37.68 29.98
CA SER A 53 -29.12 -37.78 30.29
C SER A 53 -30.05 -37.51 29.07
N GLN A 54 -31.13 -38.30 29.04
CA GLN A 54 -32.36 -38.39 28.19
C GLN A 54 -33.01 -37.05 27.73
N ALA A 55 -33.92 -36.91 26.75
CA ALA A 55 -34.47 -37.70 25.63
C ALA A 55 -35.46 -36.80 24.80
N ILE A 56 -35.85 -37.26 23.59
CA ILE A 56 -37.04 -36.92 22.76
C ILE A 56 -37.00 -35.67 21.83
N SER A 57 -36.92 -35.86 20.50
CA SER A 57 -38.00 -35.57 19.51
C SER A 57 -37.53 -35.57 18.03
N ASP A 58 -38.34 -36.23 17.19
CA ASP A 58 -38.60 -36.14 15.74
C ASP A 58 -37.60 -36.58 14.64
N PRO A 59 -38.08 -37.33 13.62
CA PRO A 59 -37.30 -37.74 12.46
C PRO A 59 -37.38 -36.68 11.36
N SER A 60 -36.24 -36.18 10.88
CA SER A 60 -36.15 -35.37 9.66
C SER A 60 -35.35 -36.10 8.58
N PRO A 61 -35.71 -35.93 7.30
CA PRO A 61 -35.35 -36.85 6.24
C PRO A 61 -33.89 -36.68 5.80
N SER A 62 -33.26 -37.83 5.54
CA SER A 62 -31.93 -37.95 4.92
C SER A 62 -31.86 -37.17 3.60
N ILE A 63 -31.15 -36.04 3.61
CA ILE A 63 -30.70 -35.36 2.39
C ILE A 63 -29.44 -36.11 1.93
N PRO A 64 -29.34 -36.52 0.65
CA PRO A 64 -28.15 -37.20 0.16
C PRO A 64 -26.93 -36.28 0.29
N GLU A 65 -25.86 -36.78 0.90
CA GLU A 65 -24.54 -36.17 0.85
C GLU A 65 -24.11 -36.08 -0.63
N GLN A 66 -24.38 -34.94 -1.25
CA GLN A 66 -23.73 -34.59 -2.50
C GLN A 66 -22.30 -34.16 -2.16
N ASP A 67 -21.36 -35.03 -2.51
CA ASP A 67 -19.95 -34.73 -2.63
C ASP A 67 -19.76 -33.43 -3.44
N ILE A 68 -19.61 -32.30 -2.74
CA ILE A 68 -19.11 -31.07 -3.34
C ILE A 68 -17.61 -31.30 -3.59
N LYS A 69 -17.29 -31.92 -4.72
CA LYS A 69 -15.97 -31.73 -5.35
C LYS A 69 -15.89 -30.25 -5.72
N SER A 70 -15.31 -29.45 -4.82
CA SER A 70 -14.99 -28.05 -5.12
C SER A 70 -13.80 -28.03 -6.08
N GLU A 71 -14.06 -28.25 -7.37
CA GLU A 71 -13.21 -27.71 -8.43
C GLU A 71 -13.37 -26.19 -8.35
N HIS A 72 -12.58 -25.55 -7.47
CA HIS A 72 -12.45 -24.11 -7.47
C HIS A 72 -11.77 -23.72 -8.78
N GLU A 73 -12.55 -23.42 -9.82
CA GLU A 73 -12.06 -22.69 -10.99
C GLU A 73 -11.38 -21.43 -10.48
N PHE A 74 -10.05 -21.36 -10.64
CA PHE A 74 -9.29 -20.18 -10.28
C PHE A 74 -9.84 -19.00 -11.08
N LEU A 75 -10.15 -17.89 -10.39
CA LEU A 75 -10.59 -16.66 -11.05
C LEU A 75 -9.43 -16.13 -11.90
N ILE A 76 -9.55 -16.22 -13.23
CA ILE A 76 -8.55 -15.70 -14.17
C ILE A 76 -9.11 -14.43 -14.81
N GLY A 77 -8.39 -13.32 -14.65
CA GLY A 77 -8.73 -12.05 -15.28
C GLY A 77 -8.51 -12.06 -16.79
N THR A 78 -9.37 -11.39 -17.54
CA THR A 78 -9.34 -11.34 -19.00
C THR A 78 -9.29 -9.91 -19.56
N CYS A 79 -9.16 -8.88 -18.70
CA CYS A 79 -9.02 -7.50 -19.14
C CYS A 79 -7.73 -7.31 -19.96
N PRO A 80 -7.78 -6.93 -21.25
CA PRO A 80 -6.59 -6.78 -22.07
C PRO A 80 -5.80 -5.49 -21.78
N ASP A 81 -6.45 -4.51 -21.16
CA ASP A 81 -5.94 -3.15 -20.98
C ASP A 81 -5.52 -2.85 -19.53
N MET A 82 -4.76 -1.76 -19.32
CA MET A 82 -4.39 -1.28 -17.98
C MET A 82 -5.59 -0.86 -17.11
N CYS A 83 -6.75 -0.61 -17.73
CA CYS A 83 -8.03 -0.28 -17.10
C CYS A 83 -9.18 -0.94 -17.87
N PRO A 84 -10.09 -1.69 -17.22
CA PRO A 84 -11.27 -2.27 -17.88
C PRO A 84 -12.14 -1.23 -18.59
N GLU A 85 -12.69 -1.59 -19.75
CA GLU A 85 -13.49 -0.68 -20.57
C GLU A 85 -14.68 -0.07 -19.81
N LYS A 86 -15.39 -0.90 -19.03
CA LYS A 86 -16.52 -0.44 -18.20
C LYS A 86 -16.10 0.64 -17.21
N GLU A 87 -14.95 0.45 -16.53
CA GLU A 87 -14.42 1.43 -15.60
C GLU A 87 -14.00 2.71 -16.33
N ARG A 88 -13.30 2.59 -17.48
CA ARG A 88 -12.92 3.76 -18.28
C ARG A 88 -14.12 4.61 -18.68
N ALA A 89 -15.15 3.98 -19.25
CA ALA A 89 -16.37 4.67 -19.69
C ALA A 89 -17.10 5.34 -18.51
N GLN A 90 -17.17 4.64 -17.37
CA GLN A 90 -17.74 5.22 -16.14
C GLN A 90 -16.95 6.45 -15.68
N ARG A 91 -15.62 6.38 -15.68
CA ARG A 91 -14.75 7.47 -15.22
C ARG A 91 -14.74 8.66 -16.18
N GLU A 92 -14.89 8.44 -17.49
CA GLU A 92 -15.15 9.52 -18.46
C GLU A 92 -16.48 10.23 -18.17
N ARG A 93 -17.56 9.45 -17.99
CA ARG A 93 -18.90 10.00 -17.67
C ARG A 93 -18.90 10.81 -16.37
N LEU A 94 -18.21 10.33 -15.34
CA LEU A 94 -18.12 10.98 -14.04
C LEU A 94 -17.03 12.06 -13.96
N ARG A 95 -16.23 12.25 -15.02
CA ARG A 95 -15.06 13.14 -15.06
C ARG A 95 -14.05 12.87 -13.95
N ASP A 96 -13.87 11.60 -13.62
CA ASP A 96 -12.99 11.11 -12.55
C ASP A 96 -11.66 10.56 -13.12
N LEU A 97 -11.03 11.35 -13.99
CA LEU A 97 -9.74 11.05 -14.62
C LEU A 97 -8.60 11.84 -13.95
N SER A 98 -7.54 11.14 -13.56
CA SER A 98 -6.28 11.74 -13.14
C SER A 98 -5.67 12.54 -14.28
N VAL A 99 -4.82 13.51 -13.97
CA VAL A 99 -4.09 14.31 -14.98
C VAL A 99 -3.30 13.43 -15.96
N PHE A 100 -2.78 12.29 -15.51
CA PHE A 100 -2.04 11.33 -16.33
C PHE A 100 -2.92 10.49 -17.25
N GLU A 101 -4.24 10.48 -17.03
CA GLU A 101 -5.19 9.66 -17.79
C GLU A 101 -5.95 10.48 -18.84
N ARG A 102 -5.71 11.79 -18.93
CA ARG A 102 -6.49 12.71 -19.78
C ARG A 102 -5.92 12.78 -21.18
N LEU A 103 -6.75 12.44 -22.16
CA LEU A 103 -6.41 12.62 -23.56
C LEU A 103 -6.39 14.12 -23.90
N ASN A 104 -5.21 14.63 -24.29
CA ASN A 104 -5.00 16.05 -24.59
C ASN A 104 -5.43 16.99 -23.43
N GLY A 105 -5.29 16.54 -22.18
CA GLY A 105 -5.67 17.30 -20.99
C GLY A 105 -7.19 17.40 -20.72
N ASN A 106 -8.03 16.78 -21.54
CA ASN A 106 -9.48 16.84 -21.35
C ASN A 106 -9.93 15.97 -20.15
N PRO A 107 -10.61 16.54 -19.14
CA PRO A 107 -11.01 15.81 -17.92
C PRO A 107 -12.12 14.76 -18.13
N GLY A 108 -12.78 14.76 -19.28
CA GLY A 108 -13.83 13.80 -19.62
C GLY A 108 -13.48 12.84 -20.77
N ARG A 109 -12.21 12.80 -21.19
CA ARG A 109 -11.76 11.90 -22.27
C ARG A 109 -10.45 11.21 -21.89
N THR A 110 -10.38 9.91 -22.12
CA THR A 110 -9.17 9.09 -21.94
C THR A 110 -8.91 8.22 -23.19
N SER A 111 -7.89 7.38 -23.11
CA SER A 111 -7.62 6.30 -24.09
C SER A 111 -7.25 5.02 -23.34
N PRO A 112 -7.38 3.84 -23.97
CA PRO A 112 -6.94 2.57 -23.37
C PRO A 112 -5.45 2.57 -22.95
N SER A 113 -4.62 3.34 -23.67
CA SER A 113 -3.19 3.50 -23.39
C SER A 113 -2.85 4.42 -22.21
N LEU A 114 -3.80 5.23 -21.73
CA LEU A 114 -3.59 6.19 -20.64
C LEU A 114 -4.28 5.76 -19.35
N ALA A 115 -5.50 5.23 -19.45
CA ALA A 115 -6.31 4.88 -18.28
C ALA A 115 -5.71 3.70 -17.51
N VAL A 116 -5.60 3.83 -16.18
CA VAL A 116 -5.16 2.74 -15.30
C VAL A 116 -6.24 2.46 -14.26
N LYS A 117 -6.56 1.18 -14.04
CA LYS A 117 -7.58 0.72 -13.09
C LYS A 117 -7.37 1.33 -11.70
N LYS A 118 -8.38 2.04 -11.17
CA LYS A 118 -8.37 2.57 -9.80
C LYS A 118 -8.43 1.45 -8.76
N PHE A 119 -7.90 1.68 -7.57
CA PHE A 119 -8.12 0.77 -6.45
C PHE A 119 -9.55 0.89 -5.94
N CYS A 120 -10.25 -0.23 -5.75
CA CYS A 120 -11.60 -0.23 -5.20
C CYS A 120 -11.61 -0.75 -3.76
N ARG A 121 -12.04 0.10 -2.81
CA ARG A 121 -12.10 -0.24 -1.38
C ARG A 121 -13.15 -1.32 -1.07
N THR A 122 -14.29 -1.24 -1.73
CA THR A 122 -15.46 -2.10 -1.51
C THR A 122 -15.73 -2.87 -2.78
N MET A 123 -15.02 -3.97 -2.97
CA MET A 123 -15.29 -4.90 -4.07
C MET A 123 -16.33 -5.90 -3.63
N SER A 124 -17.47 -5.93 -4.32
CA SER A 124 -18.44 -7.01 -4.20
C SER A 124 -18.11 -8.08 -5.24
N THR A 125 -17.87 -9.31 -4.80
CA THR A 125 -17.61 -10.45 -5.69
C THR A 125 -18.84 -10.84 -6.50
N LEU A 126 -20.05 -10.46 -6.05
CA LEU A 126 -21.32 -10.84 -6.69
C LEU A 126 -21.52 -10.28 -8.11
N HIS A 127 -20.81 -9.21 -8.48
CA HIS A 127 -20.94 -8.58 -9.81
C HIS A 127 -19.63 -8.52 -10.59
N LEU A 128 -18.55 -9.10 -10.05
CA LEU A 128 -17.22 -9.03 -10.64
C LEU A 128 -17.15 -9.97 -11.86
N GLN A 129 -16.85 -9.43 -13.04
CA GLN A 129 -16.60 -10.23 -14.23
C GLN A 129 -15.09 -10.45 -14.41
N THR A 130 -14.70 -11.52 -15.09
CA THR A 130 -13.28 -11.76 -15.44
C THR A 130 -12.70 -10.61 -16.27
N SER A 131 -13.53 -9.98 -17.11
CA SER A 131 -13.19 -8.78 -17.89
C SER A 131 -12.85 -7.55 -17.05
N ASP A 132 -13.21 -7.56 -15.76
CA ASP A 132 -12.94 -6.46 -14.85
C ASP A 132 -11.58 -6.63 -14.13
N ILE A 133 -10.88 -7.74 -14.36
CA ILE A 133 -9.62 -8.11 -13.69
C ILE A 133 -8.53 -8.26 -14.74
N ARG A 134 -7.35 -7.68 -14.49
CA ARG A 134 -6.20 -7.77 -15.39
C ARG A 134 -5.43 -9.07 -15.17
N PRO A 135 -5.07 -9.81 -16.24
CA PRO A 135 -4.18 -10.97 -16.13
C PRO A 135 -2.74 -10.56 -15.78
N PRO A 136 -1.90 -11.51 -15.32
CA PRO A 136 -0.52 -11.25 -14.88
C PRO A 136 0.33 -10.42 -15.86
N SER A 137 0.25 -10.73 -17.16
CA SER A 137 1.02 -10.02 -18.20
C SER A 137 0.64 -8.54 -18.30
N VAL A 138 -0.65 -8.22 -18.22
CA VAL A 138 -1.16 -6.85 -18.23
C VAL A 138 -0.79 -6.13 -16.93
N LEU A 139 -0.84 -6.81 -15.79
CA LEU A 139 -0.40 -6.25 -14.51
C LEU A 139 1.07 -5.84 -14.52
N GLN A 140 1.96 -6.69 -15.04
CA GLN A 140 3.39 -6.40 -15.15
C GLN A 140 3.65 -5.21 -16.08
N ASN A 141 3.01 -5.17 -17.25
CA ASN A 141 3.12 -4.04 -18.18
C ASN A 141 2.57 -2.75 -17.57
N THR A 142 1.46 -2.83 -16.82
CA THR A 142 0.89 -1.69 -16.11
C THR A 142 1.86 -1.16 -15.06
N LEU A 143 2.48 -2.05 -14.26
CA LEU A 143 3.46 -1.65 -13.25
C LEU A 143 4.65 -0.94 -13.91
N LYS A 144 5.19 -1.50 -14.99
CA LYS A 144 6.29 -0.88 -15.74
C LYS A 144 5.91 0.52 -16.26
N TYR A 145 4.70 0.68 -16.79
CA TYR A 145 4.18 1.99 -17.21
C TYR A 145 4.13 2.97 -16.03
N LEU A 146 3.58 2.57 -14.89
CA LEU A 146 3.48 3.41 -13.69
C LEU A 146 4.85 3.83 -13.15
N LEU A 147 5.81 2.92 -13.07
CA LEU A 147 7.16 3.22 -12.57
C LEU A 147 7.90 4.17 -13.51
N GLY A 148 7.64 4.11 -14.81
CA GLY A 148 8.15 5.08 -15.78
C GLY A 148 7.70 6.53 -15.52
N LEU A 149 6.61 6.73 -14.77
CA LEU A 149 6.12 8.07 -14.39
C LEU A 149 6.89 8.66 -13.19
N LEU A 150 7.68 7.89 -12.44
CA LEU A 150 8.38 8.38 -11.24
C LEU A 150 9.44 9.44 -11.54
N GLU A 151 9.99 9.41 -12.75
CA GLU A 151 11.01 10.33 -13.23
C GLU A 151 10.42 11.51 -14.02
N SER A 152 9.09 11.55 -14.21
CA SER A 152 8.43 12.66 -14.89
C SER A 152 8.48 13.92 -14.03
N THR A 153 9.06 14.99 -14.58
CA THR A 153 9.07 16.34 -13.98
C THR A 153 7.86 17.19 -14.36
N SER A 154 6.91 16.63 -15.13
CA SER A 154 5.75 17.37 -15.64
C SER A 154 4.74 17.79 -14.57
N HIS A 155 4.76 17.13 -13.41
CA HIS A 155 3.83 17.38 -12.30
C HIS A 155 4.57 17.32 -10.96
N PRO A 156 4.06 18.02 -9.92
CA PRO A 156 4.54 17.87 -8.56
C PRO A 156 4.57 16.39 -8.10
N PHE A 157 5.56 16.04 -7.27
CA PHE A 157 5.79 14.64 -6.90
C PHE A 157 4.63 14.04 -6.08
N ASP A 158 3.95 14.81 -5.26
CA ASP A 158 2.74 14.40 -4.53
C ASP A 158 1.61 13.95 -5.47
N VAL A 159 1.43 14.65 -6.59
CA VAL A 159 0.45 14.28 -7.63
C VAL A 159 0.85 12.97 -8.32
N VAL A 160 2.14 12.81 -8.65
CA VAL A 160 2.68 11.57 -9.23
C VAL A 160 2.53 10.41 -8.24
N HIS A 161 2.91 10.63 -6.98
CA HIS A 161 2.79 9.69 -5.89
C HIS A 161 1.37 9.19 -5.74
N ASP A 162 0.38 10.08 -5.58
CA ASP A 162 -0.99 9.69 -5.30
C ASP A 162 -1.59 8.84 -6.43
N PHE A 163 -1.20 9.13 -7.67
CA PHE A 163 -1.57 8.32 -8.81
C PHE A 163 -0.96 6.91 -8.72
N ILE A 164 0.36 6.79 -8.63
CA ILE A 164 1.04 5.49 -8.59
C ILE A 164 0.65 4.70 -7.34
N PHE A 165 0.53 5.35 -6.20
CA PHE A 165 0.10 4.78 -4.92
C PHE A 165 -1.27 4.12 -5.03
N ASP A 166 -2.26 4.78 -5.64
CA ASP A 166 -3.57 4.19 -5.86
C ASP A 166 -3.52 3.02 -6.85
N ARG A 167 -2.83 3.19 -7.98
CA ARG A 167 -2.82 2.20 -9.06
C ARG A 167 -2.04 0.93 -8.71
N THR A 168 -0.94 1.05 -7.96
CA THR A 168 -0.21 -0.12 -7.44
C THR A 168 -1.05 -0.92 -6.43
N ARG A 169 -1.89 -0.28 -5.62
CA ARG A 169 -2.86 -1.00 -4.77
C ARG A 169 -3.89 -1.77 -5.61
N SER A 170 -4.34 -1.21 -6.73
CA SER A 170 -5.22 -1.90 -7.68
C SER A 170 -4.53 -3.12 -8.30
N ILE A 171 -3.24 -3.01 -8.64
CA ILE A 171 -2.45 -4.16 -9.15
C ILE A 171 -2.38 -5.27 -8.12
N ARG A 172 -2.03 -4.97 -6.86
CA ARG A 172 -2.00 -5.96 -5.78
C ARG A 172 -3.38 -6.59 -5.54
N GLN A 173 -4.45 -5.77 -5.62
CA GLN A 173 -5.82 -6.26 -5.50
C GLN A 173 -6.15 -7.29 -6.59
N ASP A 174 -5.80 -7.04 -7.84
CA ASP A 174 -5.99 -8.00 -8.93
C ASP A 174 -5.16 -9.28 -8.74
N LEU A 175 -3.92 -9.18 -8.23
CA LEU A 175 -3.10 -10.36 -7.90
C LEU A 175 -3.75 -11.20 -6.80
N THR A 176 -4.22 -10.56 -5.72
CA THR A 176 -4.87 -11.25 -4.60
C THR A 176 -6.20 -11.89 -5.04
N MET A 177 -7.02 -11.21 -5.84
CA MET A 177 -8.29 -11.77 -6.32
C MET A 177 -8.09 -13.05 -7.14
N GLN A 178 -7.02 -13.09 -7.94
CA GLN A 178 -6.69 -14.25 -8.77
C GLN A 178 -5.83 -15.30 -8.04
N GLN A 179 -5.50 -15.08 -6.75
CA GLN A 179 -4.64 -15.96 -5.94
C GLN A 179 -3.28 -16.26 -6.61
N ILE A 180 -2.70 -15.29 -7.30
CA ILE A 180 -1.44 -15.48 -8.03
C ILE A 180 -0.25 -15.42 -7.05
N ILE A 181 0.46 -16.54 -6.94
CA ILE A 181 1.66 -16.67 -6.10
C ILE A 181 2.75 -17.37 -6.92
N ASN A 182 3.58 -16.58 -7.60
CA ASN A 182 4.69 -17.06 -8.44
C ASN A 182 5.81 -16.01 -8.48
N GLU A 183 6.92 -16.33 -9.17
CA GLU A 183 8.09 -15.45 -9.31
C GLU A 183 7.71 -14.07 -9.91
N GLN A 184 6.86 -14.05 -10.94
CA GLN A 184 6.40 -12.80 -11.56
C GLN A 184 5.62 -11.91 -10.58
N ALA A 185 4.78 -12.49 -9.71
CA ALA A 185 4.07 -11.74 -8.68
C ALA A 185 5.03 -11.23 -7.61
N ILE A 186 6.02 -12.04 -7.21
CA ILE A 186 7.09 -11.62 -6.30
C ILE A 186 7.81 -10.39 -6.87
N ASP A 187 8.29 -10.45 -8.11
CA ASP A 187 8.97 -9.33 -8.77
C ASP A 187 8.12 -8.05 -8.78
N MET A 188 6.83 -8.16 -9.07
CA MET A 188 5.91 -7.01 -9.03
C MET A 188 5.79 -6.41 -7.63
N TYR A 189 5.68 -7.25 -6.59
CA TYR A 189 5.63 -6.77 -5.21
C TYR A 189 6.95 -6.14 -4.77
N GLU A 190 8.09 -6.69 -5.20
CA GLU A 190 9.41 -6.11 -4.96
C GLU A 190 9.48 -4.68 -5.52
N GLU A 191 9.11 -4.50 -6.79
CA GLU A 191 9.10 -3.18 -7.42
C GLU A 191 8.12 -2.19 -6.76
N ILE A 192 6.95 -2.67 -6.30
CA ILE A 192 6.00 -1.83 -5.54
C ILE A 192 6.59 -1.42 -4.17
N VAL A 193 7.31 -2.30 -3.49
CA VAL A 193 8.02 -1.96 -2.26
C VAL A 193 9.10 -0.91 -2.52
N LYS A 194 9.91 -1.09 -3.58
CA LYS A 194 10.93 -0.09 -3.98
C LYS A 194 10.31 1.27 -4.27
N PHE A 195 9.16 1.29 -4.96
CA PHE A 195 8.37 2.51 -5.15
C PHE A 195 8.01 3.18 -3.82
N HIS A 196 7.43 2.43 -2.88
CA HIS A 196 7.02 2.99 -1.60
C HIS A 196 8.19 3.55 -0.78
N ILE A 197 9.34 2.87 -0.77
CA ILE A 197 10.57 3.33 -0.09
C ILE A 197 11.10 4.60 -0.76
N THR A 198 11.21 4.61 -2.08
CA THR A 198 11.70 5.77 -2.85
C THR A 198 10.76 6.96 -2.66
N SER A 199 9.46 6.71 -2.72
CA SER A 199 8.43 7.73 -2.51
C SER A 199 8.52 8.33 -1.12
N HIS A 200 8.68 7.51 -0.09
CA HIS A 200 8.84 7.97 1.28
C HIS A 200 9.98 8.98 1.45
N CYS A 201 11.15 8.65 0.90
CA CYS A 201 12.32 9.54 0.90
C CYS A 201 12.06 10.83 0.11
N LYS A 202 11.48 10.74 -1.10
CA LYS A 202 11.12 11.92 -1.90
C LYS A 202 10.13 12.82 -1.13
N LEU A 203 9.06 12.26 -0.56
CA LEU A 203 8.04 13.01 0.19
C LEU A 203 8.62 13.73 1.41
N ALA A 204 9.52 13.10 2.15
CA ALA A 204 10.18 13.71 3.30
C ALA A 204 11.00 14.96 2.90
N ARG A 205 11.64 14.93 1.72
CA ARG A 205 12.42 16.06 1.20
C ARG A 205 11.57 17.23 0.70
N TYR A 206 10.39 16.97 0.15
CA TYR A 206 9.46 18.01 -0.35
C TYR A 206 8.57 18.60 0.76
N SER A 207 8.17 17.80 1.74
CA SER A 207 7.36 18.22 2.88
C SER A 207 8.25 18.85 3.95
N GLY A 208 8.71 20.07 3.73
CA GLY A 208 9.63 20.78 4.63
C GLY A 208 9.05 21.14 6.00
N LYS A 209 8.82 20.13 6.87
CA LYS A 209 8.54 20.18 8.34
C LYS A 209 7.17 19.68 8.83
N SER A 210 6.47 18.77 8.14
CA SER A 210 5.40 18.02 8.82
C SER A 210 5.42 16.53 8.44
N ASP A 211 6.11 15.74 9.27
CA ASP A 211 6.03 14.27 9.35
C ASP A 211 4.60 13.75 9.65
N GLU A 212 3.64 14.66 9.82
CA GLU A 212 2.22 14.38 10.07
C GLU A 212 1.34 14.50 8.81
N SER A 213 1.93 14.53 7.62
CA SER A 213 1.14 14.43 6.39
C SER A 213 0.47 13.05 6.34
N SER A 214 -0.86 13.02 6.22
CA SER A 214 -1.64 11.79 6.07
C SER A 214 -1.10 10.89 4.95
N LEU A 215 -0.53 11.50 3.91
CA LEU A 215 0.07 10.83 2.76
C LEU A 215 1.32 10.03 3.15
N TYR A 216 2.19 10.56 4.02
CA TYR A 216 3.37 9.86 4.53
C TYR A 216 2.99 8.61 5.33
N TYR A 217 2.04 8.77 6.26
CA TYR A 217 1.54 7.66 7.08
C TYR A 217 0.88 6.57 6.22
N LEU A 218 0.04 6.97 5.26
CA LEU A 218 -0.62 6.03 4.34
C LEU A 218 0.39 5.29 3.46
N ASN A 219 1.44 5.97 2.98
CA ASN A 219 2.52 5.33 2.22
C ASN A 219 3.19 4.24 3.06
N MET A 220 3.50 4.52 4.32
CA MET A 220 4.12 3.55 5.24
C MET A 220 3.21 2.38 5.57
N GLU A 221 1.92 2.63 5.75
CA GLU A 221 0.94 1.55 5.94
C GLU A 221 0.89 0.61 4.73
N GLN A 222 0.91 1.15 3.51
CA GLN A 222 0.88 0.33 2.30
C GLN A 222 2.21 -0.36 2.02
N LEU A 223 3.35 0.27 2.31
CA LEU A 223 4.67 -0.35 2.29
C LEU A 223 4.67 -1.60 3.19
N MET A 224 4.18 -1.45 4.42
CA MET A 224 4.15 -2.54 5.39
C MET A 224 3.25 -3.68 4.91
N LYS A 225 2.05 -3.37 4.41
CA LYS A 225 1.16 -4.38 3.81
C LYS A 225 1.83 -5.10 2.64
N CYS A 226 2.57 -4.38 1.80
CA CYS A 226 3.31 -4.96 0.67
C CYS A 226 4.41 -5.92 1.14
N LEU A 227 5.20 -5.51 2.14
CA LEU A 227 6.26 -6.33 2.75
C LEU A 227 5.71 -7.61 3.38
N LEU A 228 4.59 -7.53 4.10
CA LEU A 228 3.99 -8.73 4.69
C LEU A 228 3.49 -9.70 3.61
N SER A 229 2.81 -9.19 2.57
CA SER A 229 2.36 -10.03 1.46
C SER A 229 3.52 -10.72 0.73
N ILE A 230 4.63 -10.01 0.49
CA ILE A 230 5.79 -10.65 -0.17
C ILE A 230 6.48 -11.66 0.75
N PHE A 231 6.48 -11.46 2.07
CA PHE A 231 7.01 -12.47 3.01
C PHE A 231 6.19 -13.75 3.01
N ASP A 232 4.86 -13.64 2.95
CA ASP A 232 4.00 -14.82 2.80
C ASP A 232 4.31 -15.57 1.50
N MET A 233 4.51 -14.84 0.39
CA MET A 233 4.92 -15.44 -0.89
C MET A 233 6.31 -16.08 -0.83
N TYR A 234 7.28 -15.45 -0.15
CA TYR A 234 8.61 -16.03 0.06
C TYR A 234 8.55 -17.33 0.86
N ASP A 235 7.78 -17.35 1.94
CA ASP A 235 7.61 -18.52 2.79
C ASP A 235 6.93 -19.67 2.03
N MET A 236 5.97 -19.36 1.15
CA MET A 236 5.34 -20.34 0.26
C MET A 236 6.30 -20.87 -0.80
N ALA A 237 7.01 -20.00 -1.50
CA ALA A 237 7.98 -20.37 -2.54
C ALA A 237 9.16 -21.18 -1.98
N ARG A 238 9.54 -20.95 -0.72
CA ARG A 238 10.56 -21.78 -0.05
C ARG A 238 10.09 -23.22 0.17
N ARG A 239 8.81 -23.43 0.53
CA ARG A 239 8.25 -24.78 0.74
C ARG A 239 8.27 -25.59 -0.57
N SER A 240 8.14 -24.92 -1.71
CA SER A 240 8.28 -25.52 -3.04
C SER A 240 9.72 -25.59 -3.58
N LYS A 241 10.73 -25.34 -2.73
CA LYS A 241 12.18 -25.38 -3.04
C LYS A 241 12.67 -24.32 -4.04
N GLY A 242 11.97 -23.19 -4.19
CA GLY A 242 12.47 -22.05 -4.95
C GLY A 242 13.58 -21.29 -4.21
N VAL A 243 14.64 -20.91 -4.92
CA VAL A 243 15.65 -19.96 -4.42
C VAL A 243 15.18 -18.56 -4.78
N ILE A 244 15.02 -17.69 -3.77
CA ILE A 244 14.58 -16.32 -3.95
C ILE A 244 15.74 -15.40 -3.61
N LYS A 245 16.26 -14.70 -4.63
CA LYS A 245 17.53 -13.97 -4.53
C LYS A 245 17.44 -12.77 -3.59
N ASN A 246 16.36 -12.00 -3.66
CA ASN A 246 16.28 -10.69 -3.00
C ASN A 246 15.64 -10.76 -1.61
N GLU A 247 15.22 -11.94 -1.15
CA GLU A 247 14.46 -12.09 0.08
C GLU A 247 15.13 -11.43 1.30
N ALA A 248 16.44 -11.64 1.45
CA ALA A 248 17.24 -11.07 2.53
C ALA A 248 17.17 -9.54 2.55
N GLU A 249 17.29 -8.90 1.38
CA GLU A 249 17.21 -7.47 1.22
C GLU A 249 15.84 -6.92 1.67
N PHE A 250 14.74 -7.50 1.18
CA PHE A 250 13.39 -7.06 1.54
C PHE A 250 13.05 -7.29 3.01
N ARG A 251 13.52 -8.40 3.61
CA ARG A 251 13.39 -8.63 5.06
C ARG A 251 14.19 -7.62 5.87
N SER A 252 15.34 -7.16 5.36
CA SER A 252 16.15 -6.13 6.01
C SER A 252 15.40 -4.80 6.12
N TYR A 253 14.63 -4.42 5.09
CA TYR A 253 13.81 -3.20 5.11
C TYR A 253 12.79 -3.24 6.24
N TYR A 254 12.11 -4.38 6.44
CA TYR A 254 11.17 -4.55 7.55
C TYR A 254 11.85 -4.33 8.91
N VAL A 255 13.08 -4.82 9.10
CA VAL A 255 13.84 -4.57 10.33
C VAL A 255 14.15 -3.08 10.51
N LEU A 256 14.62 -2.40 9.47
CA LEU A 256 14.95 -0.97 9.52
C LEU A 256 13.73 -0.10 9.84
N LEU A 257 12.54 -0.47 9.36
CA LEU A 257 11.30 0.24 9.68
C LEU A 257 11.02 0.30 11.21
N HIS A 258 11.54 -0.66 12.00
CA HIS A 258 11.38 -0.69 13.46
C HIS A 258 12.33 0.25 14.22
N LEU A 259 13.11 1.09 13.53
CA LEU A 259 13.95 2.12 14.16
C LEU A 259 13.13 3.25 14.80
N GLY A 260 11.93 3.53 14.30
CA GLY A 260 11.08 4.56 14.92
C GLY A 260 10.03 5.19 14.02
N CYS A 261 9.68 4.57 12.90
CA CYS A 261 8.43 4.97 12.25
C CYS A 261 7.31 4.69 13.27
N LYS A 262 6.38 5.62 13.45
CA LYS A 262 5.07 5.35 14.08
C LYS A 262 4.31 4.39 13.17
N ILE A 263 4.83 3.16 13.02
CA ILE A 263 4.21 2.09 12.25
C ILE A 263 2.91 1.80 12.99
N PRO A 264 1.76 1.69 12.29
CA PRO A 264 0.58 1.10 12.90
C PRO A 264 0.99 -0.21 13.59
N THR A 265 0.79 -0.26 14.91
CA THR A 265 1.33 -1.29 15.80
C THR A 265 1.05 -2.68 15.22
N MET A 266 2.10 -3.36 14.77
CA MET A 266 1.97 -4.73 14.30
C MET A 266 1.68 -5.64 15.49
N GLY A 267 0.76 -6.59 15.32
CA GLY A 267 0.27 -7.43 16.43
C GLY A 267 1.30 -8.38 17.07
N ASN A 268 2.49 -8.55 16.46
CA ASN A 268 3.57 -9.39 16.98
C ASN A 268 4.85 -8.58 17.19
N SER A 269 5.57 -8.85 18.28
CA SER A 269 6.87 -8.23 18.52
C SER A 269 7.89 -8.61 17.44
N LEU A 270 8.82 -7.70 17.14
CA LEU A 270 9.94 -7.97 16.21
C LEU A 270 10.76 -9.21 16.64
N SER A 271 10.85 -9.47 17.95
CA SER A 271 11.50 -10.68 18.49
C SER A 271 10.78 -11.96 18.07
N SER A 272 9.45 -12.00 18.13
CA SER A 272 8.65 -13.15 17.68
C SER A 272 8.76 -13.37 16.18
N TRP A 273 8.84 -12.26 15.40
CA TRP A 273 9.05 -12.33 13.96
C TRP A 273 10.41 -12.95 13.60
N PHE A 274 11.50 -12.57 14.27
CA PHE A 274 12.83 -13.13 14.02
C PHE A 274 12.89 -14.65 14.18
N CYS A 275 12.12 -15.23 15.12
CA CYS A 275 12.07 -16.68 15.32
C CYS A 275 11.54 -17.47 14.11
N ARG A 276 10.87 -16.80 13.17
CA ARG A 276 10.31 -17.43 11.97
C ARG A 276 11.23 -17.32 10.75
N ILE A 277 12.31 -16.55 10.86
CA ILE A 277 13.22 -16.29 9.74
C ILE A 277 14.28 -17.39 9.67
N PRO A 278 14.51 -17.99 8.49
CA PRO A 278 15.57 -19.00 8.34
C PRO A 278 16.95 -18.46 8.65
N PHE A 279 17.80 -19.32 9.20
CA PHE A 279 19.16 -18.97 9.60
C PHE A 279 20.01 -18.45 8.43
N SER A 280 19.88 -19.02 7.23
CA SER A 280 20.57 -18.55 6.03
C SER A 280 20.24 -17.10 5.68
N ILE A 281 18.98 -16.69 5.86
CA ILE A 281 18.56 -15.30 5.66
C ILE A 281 19.08 -14.41 6.79
N LEU A 282 19.07 -14.89 8.05
CA LEU A 282 19.60 -14.12 9.19
C LEU A 282 21.12 -13.86 9.10
N GLN A 283 21.86 -14.72 8.40
CA GLN A 283 23.31 -14.58 8.16
C GLN A 283 23.65 -13.74 6.93
N SER A 284 22.66 -13.38 6.10
CA SER A 284 22.89 -12.50 4.95
C SER A 284 23.47 -11.16 5.39
N GLU A 285 24.19 -10.51 4.47
CA GLU A 285 24.83 -9.23 4.74
C GLU A 285 23.79 -8.15 5.08
N GLU A 286 22.68 -8.12 4.33
CA GLU A 286 21.62 -7.15 4.45
C GLU A 286 20.94 -7.24 5.83
N MET A 287 20.65 -8.47 6.29
CA MET A 287 20.06 -8.68 7.61
C MET A 287 21.04 -8.40 8.75
N CYS A 288 22.30 -8.79 8.59
CA CYS A 288 23.33 -8.48 9.59
C CYS A 288 23.51 -6.97 9.74
N LEU A 289 23.53 -6.23 8.63
CA LEU A 289 23.59 -4.77 8.62
C LEU A 289 22.36 -4.17 9.32
N ALA A 290 21.14 -4.54 8.92
CA ALA A 290 19.92 -3.98 9.50
C ALA A 290 19.82 -4.22 11.02
N ARG A 291 20.19 -5.42 11.48
CA ARG A 291 20.25 -5.74 12.92
C ARG A 291 21.30 -4.93 13.66
N THR A 292 22.46 -4.72 13.03
CA THR A 292 23.56 -3.93 13.61
C THR A 292 23.17 -2.46 13.74
N LEU A 293 22.57 -1.88 12.71
CA LEU A 293 22.06 -0.50 12.73
C LEU A 293 20.96 -0.31 13.78
N LEU A 294 20.00 -1.25 13.85
CA LEU A 294 18.96 -1.25 14.88
C LEU A 294 19.56 -1.28 16.30
N ARG A 295 20.63 -2.05 16.51
CA ARG A 295 21.33 -2.11 17.79
C ARG A 295 22.03 -0.79 18.10
N TYR A 296 22.80 -0.23 17.17
CA TYR A 296 23.51 1.04 17.39
C TYR A 296 22.55 2.17 17.74
N TYR A 297 21.44 2.28 17.00
CA TYR A 297 20.42 3.29 17.27
C TYR A 297 19.80 3.13 18.68
N ARG A 298 19.39 1.91 19.05
CA ARG A 298 18.78 1.64 20.37
C ARG A 298 19.73 1.84 21.54
N MET A 299 21.02 1.64 21.34
CA MET A 299 22.06 1.84 22.35
C MET A 299 22.57 3.28 22.42
N GLY A 300 22.10 4.17 21.54
CA GLY A 300 22.60 5.55 21.44
C GLY A 300 24.01 5.67 20.85
N ASP A 301 24.55 4.63 20.20
CA ASP A 301 25.85 4.68 19.52
C ASP A 301 25.69 5.30 18.12
N TYR A 302 25.40 6.59 18.13
CA TYR A 302 25.10 7.36 16.93
C TYR A 302 26.29 7.54 15.99
N LYS A 303 27.51 7.54 16.53
CA LYS A 303 28.74 7.60 15.74
C LYS A 303 28.87 6.36 14.86
N GLN A 304 28.71 5.17 15.44
CA GLN A 304 28.76 3.93 14.67
C GLN A 304 27.55 3.77 13.75
N PHE A 305 26.37 4.20 14.18
CA PHE A 305 25.17 4.21 13.35
C PHE A 305 25.37 5.01 12.06
N ILE A 306 25.82 6.27 12.15
CA ILE A 306 26.05 7.14 10.98
C ILE A 306 27.17 6.57 10.10
N SER A 307 28.32 6.21 10.70
CA SER A 307 29.49 5.69 9.96
C SER A 307 29.16 4.40 9.19
N THR A 308 28.48 3.46 9.84
CA THR A 308 28.09 2.18 9.23
C THR A 308 27.05 2.38 8.14
N THR A 309 26.08 3.29 8.36
CA THR A 309 25.07 3.62 7.35
C THR A 309 25.72 4.19 6.10
N ALA A 310 26.62 5.18 6.24
CA ALA A 310 27.27 5.84 5.12
C ALA A 310 28.16 4.89 4.28
N THR A 311 28.74 3.87 4.90
CA THR A 311 29.70 2.96 4.24
C THR A 311 29.07 1.71 3.65
N ARG A 312 27.95 1.23 4.19
CA ARG A 312 27.41 -0.10 3.87
C ARG A 312 25.95 -0.13 3.44
N ALA A 313 25.16 0.91 3.72
CA ALA A 313 23.74 0.87 3.39
C ALA A 313 23.52 0.92 1.87
N SER A 314 22.63 0.06 1.37
CA SER A 314 22.14 0.20 0.00
C SER A 314 21.34 1.49 -0.16
N HIS A 315 21.13 1.93 -1.40
CA HIS A 315 20.37 3.16 -1.67
C HIS A 315 18.99 3.16 -1.00
N LEU A 316 18.26 2.04 -1.08
CA LEU A 316 16.93 1.92 -0.48
C LEU A 316 16.97 1.84 1.04
N GLN A 317 17.99 1.19 1.62
CA GLN A 317 18.20 1.23 3.07
C GLN A 317 18.49 2.65 3.54
N LEU A 318 19.31 3.41 2.80
CA LEU A 318 19.59 4.81 3.09
C LEU A 318 18.32 5.67 3.05
N CYS A 319 17.44 5.46 2.06
CA CYS A 319 16.13 6.12 1.99
C CYS A 319 15.26 5.87 3.23
N LEU A 320 15.31 4.68 3.81
CA LEU A 320 14.60 4.35 5.05
C LEU A 320 15.27 4.96 6.30
N LEU A 321 16.59 5.14 6.26
CA LEU A 321 17.40 5.61 7.39
C LEU A 321 17.49 7.13 7.48
N GLU A 322 17.27 7.84 6.37
CA GLU A 322 17.41 9.30 6.27
C GLU A 322 16.64 10.09 7.34
N PRO A 323 15.37 9.78 7.68
CA PRO A 323 14.66 10.48 8.75
C PRO A 323 15.38 10.36 10.11
N PHE A 324 15.90 9.17 10.42
CA PHE A 324 16.61 8.89 11.67
C PHE A 324 17.99 9.51 11.71
N LEU A 325 18.69 9.59 10.57
CA LEU A 325 19.96 10.31 10.48
C LEU A 325 19.75 11.79 10.83
N ASN A 326 18.68 12.40 10.33
CA ASN A 326 18.35 13.79 10.66
C ASN A 326 18.02 13.96 12.15
N GLU A 327 17.23 13.05 12.74
CA GLU A 327 16.91 13.07 14.17
C GLU A 327 18.18 12.97 15.03
N VAL A 328 19.04 12.01 14.72
CA VAL A 328 20.31 11.78 15.43
C VAL A 328 21.23 12.99 15.32
N LEU A 329 21.35 13.60 14.13
CA LEU A 329 22.16 14.80 13.93
C LEU A 329 21.65 15.96 14.79
N LEU A 330 20.32 16.12 14.91
CA LEU A 330 19.73 17.12 15.80
C LEU A 330 20.05 16.85 17.28
N GLN A 331 20.04 15.58 17.72
CA GLN A 331 20.37 15.19 19.09
C GLN A 331 21.87 15.36 19.43
N ILE A 332 22.77 15.24 18.45
CA ILE A 332 24.21 15.45 18.65
C ILE A 332 24.54 16.94 18.78
N ILE A 333 23.77 17.81 18.11
CA ILE A 333 23.99 19.26 18.09
C ILE A 333 23.35 19.95 19.31
N SER A 334 22.31 19.37 19.91
CA SER A 334 21.60 19.89 21.09
C SER A 334 22.34 19.66 22.40
#